data_AF-A0A1V4JZ07-F1
#
_entry.id   AF-A0A1V4JZ07-F1
#
_cell.length_a   1.000
_cell.length_b   1.000
_cell.length_c   1.000
_cell.angle_alpha   90.00
_cell.angle_beta   90.00
_cell.angle_gamma   90.00
#
_symmetry.space_group_name_H-M   'P 1'
#
loop_
_entity.id
_entity.type
_entity.pdbx_description
1 polymer ?
#
loop_
_entity_poly.entity_id
_entity_poly.type
_entity_poly.pdbx_seq_one_letter_code
_entity_poly.pdbx_strand_id
1 'polypeptide(L)'
;MGSGKALLEQCVQLAEGPGVRQHWLACQHLIVYEISMVDGKFFDRLEAAARAVRKRDEPFGGIQLIICGDFSQLPLVCKANEETKFCFLVQN
;
A
#
# COMPACT_ATOMS: atom_id res chain seq x y z
N MET A 1 6.02 9.33 -9.85
CA MET A 1 6.22 8.07 -9.09
C MET A 1 6.76 8.44 -7.72
N GLY A 2 5.96 8.29 -6.66
CA GLY A 2 6.36 8.65 -5.29
C GLY A 2 7.43 7.69 -4.77
N SER A 3 8.41 8.19 -4.02
CA SER A 3 9.60 7.43 -3.62
C SER A 3 9.35 6.33 -2.57
N GLY A 4 8.12 6.17 -2.06
CA GLY A 4 7.79 5.19 -1.01
C GLY A 4 8.49 5.42 0.34
N LYS A 5 9.25 6.52 0.50
CA LYS A 5 10.09 6.78 1.69
C LYS A 5 9.44 7.72 2.73
N ALA A 6 8.24 8.23 2.48
CA ALA A 6 7.57 9.17 3.39
C ALA A 6 7.17 8.53 4.72
N LEU A 7 7.26 9.28 5.82
CA LEU A 7 6.74 8.83 7.12
C LEU A 7 5.21 8.69 7.09
N LEU A 8 4.65 7.84 7.95
CA LEU A 8 3.20 7.62 7.99
C LEU A 8 2.41 8.93 8.12
N GLU A 9 2.84 9.82 9.01
CA GLU A 9 2.20 11.13 9.20
C GLU A 9 2.19 11.96 7.91
N GLN A 10 3.28 11.92 7.13
CA GLN A 10 3.38 12.61 5.85
C GLN A 10 2.44 11.97 4.81
N CYS A 11 2.33 10.64 4.79
CA CYS A 11 1.37 9.94 3.92
C CYS A 11 -0.07 10.35 4.24
N VAL A 12 -0.43 10.44 5.52
CA VAL A 12 -1.76 10.91 5.95
C VAL A 12 -1.98 12.36 5.55
N GLN A 13 -1.02 13.25 5.80
CA GLN A 13 -1.12 14.67 5.41
C GLN A 13 -1.32 14.84 3.90
N LEU A 14 -0.59 14.08 3.08
CA LEU A 14 -0.76 14.09 1.62
C LEU A 14 -2.15 13.57 1.21
N ALA A 15 -2.64 12.53 1.88
CA ALA A 15 -3.94 11.93 1.59
C ALA A 15 -5.13 12.81 2.06
N GLU A 16 -4.96 13.60 3.11
CA GLU A 16 -5.90 14.61 3.59
C GLU A 16 -5.90 15.90 2.74
N GLY A 17 -4.96 16.02 1.79
CA GLY A 17 -4.85 17.18 0.91
C GLY A 17 -6.15 17.45 0.14
N PRO A 18 -6.48 18.74 -0.11
CA PRO A 18 -7.69 19.12 -0.84
C PRO A 18 -7.69 18.48 -2.24
N GLY A 19 -8.81 17.85 -2.60
CA GLY A 19 -8.97 17.07 -3.84
C GLY A 19 -8.52 15.61 -3.72
N VAL A 20 -7.37 15.32 -3.10
CA VAL A 20 -6.90 13.93 -2.87
C VAL A 20 -7.81 13.20 -1.90
N ARG A 21 -8.19 13.86 -0.81
CA ARG A 21 -9.09 13.33 0.21
C ARG A 21 -10.42 12.82 -0.36
N GLN A 22 -10.98 13.52 -1.34
CA GLN A 22 -12.25 13.12 -1.95
C GLN A 22 -12.11 11.81 -2.74
N HIS A 23 -10.98 11.59 -3.42
CA HIS A 23 -10.72 10.30 -4.06
C HIS A 23 -10.63 9.16 -3.04
N TRP A 24 -9.97 9.37 -1.90
CA TRP A 24 -9.92 8.38 -0.82
C TRP A 24 -11.29 8.05 -0.25
N LEU A 25 -12.15 9.05 -0.05
CA LEU A 25 -13.50 8.84 0.47
C LEU A 25 -14.43 8.18 -0.55
N ALA A 26 -14.30 8.53 -1.83
CA ALA A 26 -15.11 7.97 -2.91
C ALA A 26 -14.65 6.57 -3.35
N CYS A 27 -13.38 6.21 -3.13
CA CYS A 27 -12.84 4.92 -3.52
C CYS A 27 -13.53 3.79 -2.74
N GLN A 28 -14.14 2.86 -3.48
CA GLN A 28 -14.77 1.66 -2.93
C GLN A 28 -13.92 0.41 -3.18
N HIS A 29 -13.14 0.41 -4.26
CA HIS A 29 -12.33 -0.73 -4.71
C HIS A 29 -10.93 -0.23 -5.07
N LEU A 30 -9.90 -0.86 -4.51
CA LEU A 30 -8.50 -0.62 -4.85
C LEU A 30 -7.94 -1.86 -5.53
N ILE A 31 -7.49 -1.71 -6.77
CA ILE A 31 -6.83 -2.77 -7.53
C ILE A 31 -5.33 -2.54 -7.51
N VAL A 32 -4.56 -3.53 -7.04
CA VAL A 32 -3.09 -3.50 -7.09
C VAL A 32 -2.62 -4.63 -7.98
N TYR A 33 -2.04 -4.26 -9.12
CA TYR A 33 -1.41 -5.18 -10.07
C TYR A 33 0.08 -5.28 -9.76
N GLU A 34 0.66 -6.49 -9.86
CA GLU A 34 2.03 -6.85 -9.46
C GLU A 34 2.35 -6.55 -7.99
N ILE A 35 1.53 -7.07 -7.08
CA ILE A 35 1.74 -6.88 -5.65
C ILE A 35 3.09 -7.41 -5.13
N SER A 36 3.69 -8.39 -5.82
CA SER A 36 5.01 -8.93 -5.50
C SER A 36 6.10 -7.86 -5.54
N MET A 37 5.89 -6.77 -6.27
CA MET A 37 6.79 -5.62 -6.37
C MET A 37 6.55 -4.53 -5.33
N VAL A 38 5.55 -4.70 -4.48
CA VAL A 38 5.21 -3.72 -3.44
C VAL A 38 5.97 -4.07 -2.14
N ASP A 39 6.70 -3.09 -1.61
CA ASP A 39 7.37 -3.21 -0.31
C ASP A 39 6.35 -3.32 0.84
N GLY A 40 6.58 -4.26 1.76
CA GLY A 40 5.70 -4.49 2.92
C GLY A 40 5.43 -3.23 3.74
N LYS A 41 6.48 -2.46 4.04
CA LYS A 41 6.33 -1.24 4.85
C LYS A 41 5.57 -0.14 4.11
N PHE A 42 5.66 -0.11 2.78
CA PHE A 42 4.86 0.79 1.97
C PHE A 42 3.37 0.41 2.03
N PHE A 43 3.05 -0.88 1.92
CA PHE A 43 1.68 -1.36 2.01
C PHE A 43 1.05 -1.11 3.38
N ASP A 44 1.79 -1.35 4.48
CA ASP A 44 1.34 -1.03 5.85
C ASP A 44 1.03 0.46 6.02
N ARG A 45 1.88 1.34 5.44
CA ARG A 45 1.64 2.79 5.47
C ARG A 45 0.42 3.19 4.65
N LEU A 46 0.20 2.56 3.51
CA LEU A 46 -0.97 2.79 2.66
C LEU A 46 -2.27 2.40 3.38
N GLU A 47 -2.26 1.24 4.03
CA GLU A 47 -3.36 0.73 4.85
C GLU A 47 -3.71 1.70 5.99
N ALA A 48 -2.71 2.11 6.76
CA ALA A 48 -2.89 3.03 7.87
C ALA A 48 -3.37 4.42 7.41
N ALA A 49 -2.88 4.91 6.27
CA ALA A 49 -3.37 6.16 5.68
C ALA A 49 -4.85 6.05 5.25
N ALA A 50 -5.25 4.93 4.66
CA ALA A 50 -6.63 4.70 4.24
C ALA A 50 -7.59 4.72 5.44
N ARG A 51 -7.23 4.05 6.55
CA ARG A 51 -7.99 4.08 7.80
C ARG A 51 -8.11 5.49 8.37
N ALA A 52 -7.00 6.21 8.44
CA ALA A 52 -6.96 7.57 8.98
C ALA A 52 -7.88 8.54 8.19
N VAL A 53 -7.76 8.56 6.86
CA VAL A 53 -8.51 9.49 6.00
C VAL A 53 -10.01 9.17 5.98
N ARG A 54 -10.35 7.88 5.97
CA ARG A 54 -11.75 7.41 5.96
C ARG A 54 -12.39 7.37 7.35
N LYS A 55 -11.59 7.56 8.40
CA LYS A 55 -12.01 7.51 9.81
C LYS A 55 -12.76 6.22 10.15
N ARG A 56 -12.16 5.11 9.72
CA ARG A 56 -12.71 3.77 9.78
C ARG A 56 -11.63 2.80 10.22
N ASP A 57 -11.91 2.00 11.24
CA ASP A 57 -10.95 1.03 11.80
C ASP A 57 -10.92 -0.28 11.01
N GLU A 58 -11.87 -0.49 10.09
CA GLU A 58 -11.84 -1.59 9.15
C GLU A 58 -10.56 -1.56 8.30
N PRO A 59 -9.99 -2.72 7.91
CA PRO A 59 -8.83 -2.78 7.02
C PRO A 59 -8.98 -1.87 5.80
N PHE A 60 -7.95 -1.09 5.49
CA PHE A 60 -7.97 -0.10 4.39
C PHE A 60 -9.13 0.93 4.48
N GLY A 61 -9.68 1.17 5.67
CA GLY A 61 -10.84 2.03 5.87
C GLY A 61 -12.12 1.49 5.20
N GLY A 62 -12.20 0.17 5.00
CA GLY A 62 -13.33 -0.49 4.35
C GLY A 62 -13.33 -0.40 2.82
N ILE A 63 -12.19 -0.11 2.20
CA ILE A 63 -12.01 -0.26 0.76
C ILE A 63 -11.86 -1.75 0.44
N GLN A 64 -12.60 -2.25 -0.55
CA GLN A 64 -12.39 -3.61 -1.05
C GLN A 64 -11.08 -3.67 -1.82
N LEU A 65 -10.18 -4.52 -1.35
CA LEU A 65 -8.87 -4.70 -1.98
C LEU A 65 -8.92 -5.88 -2.96
N ILE A 66 -8.53 -5.63 -4.21
CA ILE A 66 -8.38 -6.64 -5.26
C ILE A 66 -6.90 -6.67 -5.63
N ILE A 67 -6.23 -7.74 -5.26
CA ILE A 67 -4.79 -7.87 -5.45
C ILE A 67 -4.52 -8.93 -6.51
N CYS A 68 -3.71 -8.56 -7.50
CA CYS A 68 -3.20 -9.47 -8.52
C CYS A 68 -1.67 -9.36 -8.57
N GLY A 69 -1.01 -10.48 -8.82
CA GLY A 69 0.44 -10.51 -9.05
C GLY A 69 0.92 -11.93 -9.24
N ASP A 70 2.09 -12.07 -9.85
CA ASP A 70 2.75 -13.36 -9.99
C ASP A 70 3.82 -13.51 -8.89
N PHE A 71 3.55 -14.37 -7.92
CA PHE A 71 4.50 -14.72 -6.86
C PHE A 71 5.54 -15.76 -7.31
N SER A 72 5.44 -16.27 -8.54
CA SER A 72 6.34 -17.26 -9.15
C SER A 72 7.27 -16.65 -10.20
N GLN A 73 7.15 -15.36 -10.52
CA GLN A 73 8.11 -14.62 -11.34
C GLN A 73 9.28 -14.13 -10.48
N LEU A 74 10.48 -14.10 -11.09
CA LEU A 74 11.80 -13.93 -10.46
C LEU A 74 11.82 -13.04 -9.20
N PRO A 75 12.53 -13.44 -8.13
CA PRO A 75 12.61 -12.66 -6.90
C PRO A 75 13.07 -11.24 -7.22
N LEU A 76 12.48 -10.26 -6.52
CA LEU A 76 12.77 -8.84 -6.68
C LEU A 76 14.26 -8.61 -6.89
N VAL A 77 14.62 -7.80 -7.88
CA VAL A 77 16.01 -7.43 -8.14
C VAL A 77 16.50 -6.55 -6.99
N CYS A 78 16.93 -7.19 -5.90
CA CYS A 78 17.44 -6.54 -4.73
C CYS A 78 18.88 -6.10 -4.98
N LYS A 79 19.21 -4.87 -4.57
CA LYS A 79 20.62 -4.51 -4.39
C LYS A 79 21.15 -5.34 -3.21
N ALA A 80 22.39 -5.82 -3.31
CA ALA A 80 22.98 -6.88 -2.48
C ALA A 80 23.03 -6.65 -0.95
N ASN A 81 22.37 -5.63 -0.40
CA ASN A 81 22.47 -5.26 1.01
C ASN A 81 21.17 -4.69 1.64
N GLU A 82 19.99 -4.95 1.07
CA GLU A 82 18.70 -4.51 1.64
C GLU A 82 17.84 -5.70 2.13
N GLU A 83 17.47 -5.71 3.42
CA GLU A 83 16.48 -6.64 3.98
C GLU A 83 15.12 -6.42 3.31
N THR A 84 14.67 -7.41 2.53
CA THR A 84 13.42 -7.32 1.78
C THR A 84 12.29 -7.96 2.59
N LYS A 85 11.32 -7.15 3.03
CA LYS A 85 10.05 -7.64 3.57
C LYS A 85 9.02 -7.68 2.43
N PHE A 86 8.72 -8.88 1.95
CA PHE A 86 7.65 -9.09 0.98
C PHE A 86 6.30 -8.74 1.60
N CYS A 87 5.43 -8.05 0.85
CA CYS A 87 4.05 -7.78 1.27
C CYS A 87 3.25 -9.06 1.55
N PHE A 88 3.49 -10.09 0.73
CA PHE A 88 2.83 -11.38 0.84
C PHE A 88 3.89 -12.47 0.63
N LEU A 89 3.92 -13.42 1.55
CA LEU A 89 4.77 -14.61 1.47
C LEU A 89 3.87 -15.81 1.23
N VAL A 90 4.16 -16.59 0.19
CA VAL A 90 3.59 -17.94 0.05
C VAL A 90 4.32 -18.83 1.06
N GLN A 91 3.61 -19.23 2.11
CA GLN A 91 4.06 -20.33 2.96
C GLN A 91 3.54 -21.63 2.34
N ASN A 92 4.47 -22.48 1.88
CA ASN A 92 4.19 -23.90 1.63
C ASN A 92 4.24 -24.67 2.95
#